data_AF-A0A225E4U5-F1
#
_entry.id   AF-A0A225E4U5-F1
#
_cell.length_a   1.000
_cell.length_b   1.000
_cell.length_c   1.000
_cell.angle_alpha   90.00
_cell.angle_beta   90.00
_cell.angle_gamma   90.00
#
_symmetry.space_group_name_H-M   'P 1'
#
loop_
_entity.id
_entity.type
_entity.pdbx_description
1 polymer ?
#
loop_
_entity_poly.entity_id
_entity_poly.type
_entity_poly.pdbx_seq_one_letter_code
_entity_poly.pdbx_strand_id
1 'polypeptide(L)'
;MADVEIRCDDVKPGMRNSERIAVFSDHTGKKHYIRVEADFLSTIGGVHYLPVGLVQIDRDSGYRLVELPHEAETGANRLWIKPENIRTVESVMS
;
A
#
# COMPACT_ATOMS: atom_id res chain seq x y z
N MET A 1 -5.95 0.94 -15.13
CA MET A 1 -4.85 1.45 -14.30
C MET A 1 -3.99 0.27 -13.91
N ALA A 2 -2.69 0.44 -13.74
CA ALA A 2 -1.86 -0.65 -13.22
C ALA A 2 -2.09 -0.72 -11.71
N ASP A 3 -2.49 -1.89 -11.23
CA ASP A 3 -2.61 -2.13 -9.79
C ASP A 3 -1.22 -2.49 -9.27
N VAL A 4 -0.81 -1.77 -8.22
CA VAL A 4 0.45 -1.97 -7.53
C VAL A 4 0.14 -2.21 -6.07
N GLU A 5 1.06 -2.84 -5.36
CA GLU A 5 0.87 -3.14 -3.95
C GLU A 5 2.04 -2.63 -3.12
N ILE A 6 1.72 -1.89 -2.06
CA ILE A 6 2.69 -1.38 -1.08
C ILE A 6 2.94 -2.48 -0.06
N ARG A 7 4.22 -2.76 0.23
CA ARG A 7 4.59 -3.64 1.34
C ARG A 7 4.21 -2.99 2.67
N CYS A 8 3.52 -3.73 3.53
CA CYS A 8 3.26 -3.31 4.90
C CYS A 8 4.50 -3.54 5.77
N ASP A 9 4.83 -2.55 6.60
CA ASP A 9 5.82 -2.64 7.68
C ASP A 9 5.28 -3.47 8.85
N ASP A 10 3.98 -3.34 9.12
CA ASP A 10 3.26 -4.04 10.18
C ASP A 10 1.76 -4.11 9.85
N VAL A 11 1.04 -5.06 10.44
CA VAL A 11 -0.41 -5.20 10.31
C VAL A 11 -1.00 -5.50 11.69
N LYS A 12 -1.85 -4.60 12.19
CA LYS A 12 -2.47 -4.72 13.52
C LYS A 12 -3.95 -5.06 13.44
N PRO A 13 -4.55 -5.65 14.49
CA PRO A 13 -6.00 -5.80 14.58
C PRO A 13 -6.72 -4.45 14.51
N GLY A 14 -7.84 -4.40 13.78
CA GLY A 14 -8.77 -3.26 13.78
C GLY A 14 -9.77 -3.31 14.93
N MET A 15 -10.85 -2.51 14.84
CA MET A 15 -11.91 -2.52 15.86
C MET A 15 -12.79 -3.75 15.72
N ARG A 16 -12.98 -4.23 14.49
CA ARG A 16 -13.68 -5.48 14.17
C ARG A 16 -12.66 -6.58 13.87
N ASN A 17 -13.04 -7.84 14.10
CA ASN A 17 -12.20 -8.99 13.76
C ASN A 17 -11.88 -9.09 12.26
N SER A 18 -12.75 -8.54 11.40
CA SER A 18 -12.52 -8.47 9.95
C SER A 18 -11.60 -7.32 9.55
N GLU A 19 -11.35 -6.34 10.42
CA GLU A 19 -10.55 -5.17 10.09
C GLU A 19 -9.08 -5.37 10.43
N ARG A 20 -8.21 -4.73 9.65
CA ARG A 20 -6.78 -4.60 9.91
C ARG A 20 -6.35 -3.14 9.77
N ILE A 21 -5.34 -2.76 10.55
CA ILE A 21 -4.63 -1.50 10.39
C ILE A 21 -3.30 -1.83 9.71
N ALA A 22 -3.19 -1.50 8.42
CA ALA A 22 -1.95 -1.63 7.67
C ALA A 22 -1.05 -0.43 7.95
N VAL A 23 0.19 -0.71 8.34
CA VAL A 23 1.25 0.28 8.57
C VAL A 23 2.25 0.19 7.44
N PHE A 24 2.62 1.32 6.84
CA PHE A 24 3.60 1.37 5.75
C PHE A 24 4.30 2.73 5.73
N SER A 25 5.46 2.79 5.08
CA SER A 25 6.29 3.99 5.03
C SER A 25 6.31 4.62 3.64
N ASP A 26 6.26 5.96 3.60
CA ASP A 26 6.48 6.71 2.36
C ASP A 26 7.99 6.80 2.01
N HIS A 27 8.32 7.49 0.91
CA HIS A 27 9.70 7.70 0.47
C HIS A 27 10.59 8.45 1.47
N THR A 28 10.01 9.21 2.41
CA THR A 28 10.75 9.92 3.47
C THR A 28 10.96 9.05 4.71
N GLY A 29 10.32 7.87 4.77
CA GLY A 29 10.29 7.01 5.95
C GLY A 29 9.21 7.40 6.96
N LYS A 30 8.31 8.33 6.61
CA LYS A 30 7.15 8.65 7.45
C LYS A 30 6.16 7.49 7.40
N LYS A 31 5.71 7.05 8.58
CA LYS A 31 4.71 5.99 8.72
C LYS A 31 3.30 6.51 8.49
N HIS A 32 2.53 5.73 7.75
CA HIS A 32 1.12 5.91 7.47
C HIS A 32 0.33 4.72 7.98
N TYR A 33 -0.95 4.97 8.27
CA TYR A 33 -1.87 3.98 8.82
C TYR A 33 -3.16 4.05 8.03
N ILE A 34 -3.66 2.89 7.60
CA ILE A 34 -4.94 2.79 6.91
C ILE A 34 -5.70 1.57 7.41
N ARG A 35 -7.01 1.72 7.56
CA ARG A 35 -7.88 0.67 8.09
C ARG A 35 -8.62 0.02 6.95
N VAL A 36 -8.39 -1.27 6.72
CA VAL A 36 -9.00 -2.01 5.61
C VAL A 36 -9.60 -3.31 6.13
N GLU A 37 -10.46 -3.94 5.33
CA GLU A 37 -10.85 -5.33 5.57
C GLU A 37 -9.62 -6.24 5.42
N ALA A 38 -9.58 -7.32 6.19
CA ALA A 38 -8.43 -8.22 6.24
C ALA A 38 -8.18 -8.92 4.91
N ASP A 39 -9.24 -9.21 4.15
CA ASP A 39 -9.21 -9.81 2.81
C ASP A 39 -8.83 -8.82 1.71
N PHE A 40 -8.78 -7.51 2.02
CA PHE A 40 -8.24 -6.49 1.12
C PHE A 40 -6.71 -6.55 1.03
N LEU A 41 -6.03 -7.09 2.04
CA LEU A 41 -4.58 -7.25 2.03
C LEU A 41 -4.20 -8.57 1.36
N SER A 42 -3.21 -8.53 0.47
CA SER A 42 -2.59 -9.76 -0.03
C SER A 42 -1.48 -10.23 0.90
N THR A 43 -1.26 -11.54 0.95
CA THR A 43 -0.17 -12.15 1.73
C THR A 43 0.67 -13.04 0.83
N ILE A 44 1.96 -12.73 0.71
CA ILE A 44 2.93 -13.53 -0.05
C ILE A 44 4.16 -13.77 0.82
N GLY A 45 4.50 -15.03 1.05
CA GLY A 45 5.67 -15.39 1.86
C GLY A 45 5.62 -14.84 3.29
N GLY A 46 4.41 -14.69 3.87
CA GLY A 46 4.21 -14.10 5.20
C GLY A 46 4.32 -12.58 5.25
N VAL A 47 4.51 -11.91 4.12
CA VAL A 47 4.51 -10.44 4.01
C VAL A 47 3.15 -9.98 3.53
N HIS A 48 2.60 -8.98 4.21
CA HIS A 48 1.34 -8.34 3.82
C HIS A 48 1.58 -7.17 2.87
N TYR A 49 0.67 -6.99 1.93
CA TYR A 49 0.70 -5.87 1.00
C TYR A 49 -0.67 -5.21 0.86
N LEU A 50 -0.66 -3.90 0.68
CA LEU A 50 -1.84 -3.05 0.48
C LEU A 50 -2.00 -2.73 -1.02
N PRO A 51 -3.08 -3.20 -1.67
CA PRO A 51 -3.43 -2.79 -3.03
C PRO A 51 -3.73 -1.30 -3.13
N VAL A 52 -3.12 -0.64 -4.12
CA VAL A 52 -3.26 0.79 -4.41
C VAL A 52 -3.20 1.07 -5.91
N GLY A 53 -3.72 2.21 -6.33
CA GLY A 53 -3.63 2.64 -7.73
C GLY A 53 -2.28 3.30 -8.05
N LEU A 54 -1.63 2.92 -9.15
CA LEU A 54 -0.45 3.65 -9.64
C LEU A 54 -0.88 4.93 -10.39
N VAL A 55 -0.41 6.08 -9.92
CA VAL A 55 -0.68 7.38 -10.54
C VAL A 55 0.47 7.80 -11.47
N GLN A 56 1.71 7.73 -10.99
CA GLN A 56 2.89 8.17 -11.72
C GLN A 56 4.14 7.45 -11.25
N ILE A 57 5.13 7.33 -12.14
CA ILE A 57 6.49 6.90 -11.80
C ILE A 57 7.44 8.08 -12.04
N ASP A 58 8.24 8.43 -11.05
CA ASP A 58 9.34 9.37 -11.20
C ASP A 58 10.49 8.71 -11.97
N ARG A 59 10.96 9.35 -13.06
CA ARG A 59 11.91 8.72 -13.98
C ARG A 59 13.33 8.64 -13.44
N ASP A 60 13.70 9.54 -12.55
CA ASP A 60 15.07 9.65 -12.04
C ASP A 60 15.29 8.75 -10.82
N SER A 61 14.33 8.75 -9.88
CA SER A 61 14.40 7.96 -8.65
C SER A 61 13.71 6.60 -8.74
N GLY A 62 12.81 6.40 -9.71
CA GLY A 62 11.93 5.24 -9.79
C GLY A 62 10.79 5.24 -8.76
N TYR A 63 10.64 6.30 -7.96
CA TYR A 63 9.58 6.40 -6.95
C TYR A 63 8.21 6.33 -7.62
N ARG A 64 7.25 5.74 -6.92
CA ARG A 64 5.89 5.55 -7.43
C ARG A 64 4.92 6.40 -6.64
N LEU A 65 4.26 7.33 -7.31
CA LEU A 65 3.11 8.05 -6.75
C LEU A 65 1.92 7.12 -6.83
N VAL A 66 1.34 6.83 -5.68
CA VAL A 66 0.19 5.94 -5.56
C VAL A 66 -1.01 6.67 -4.98
N GLU A 67 -2.20 6.15 -5.28
CA GLU A 67 -3.47 6.56 -4.68
C GLU A 67 -3.97 5.48 -3.73
N LEU A 68 -4.19 5.88 -2.47
CA LEU A 68 -4.69 4.98 -1.42
C LEU A 68 -6.18 4.67 -1.62
N PRO A 69 -6.68 3.52 -1.12
CA PRO A 69 -8.09 3.16 -1.24
C PRO A 69 -9.03 4.14 -0.51
N HIS A 70 -8.52 4.84 0.51
CA HIS A 70 -9.13 5.98 1.17
C HIS A 70 -8.03 6.77 1.91
N GLU A 71 -8.40 7.92 2.46
CA GLU A 71 -7.47 8.77 3.21
C GLU A 71 -6.85 7.99 4.38
N ALA A 72 -5.52 7.95 4.44
CA ALA A 72 -4.80 7.43 5.61
C ALA A 72 -5.10 8.29 6.84
N GLU A 73 -5.00 7.71 8.04
CA GLU A 73 -5.22 8.41 9.32
C GLU A 73 -4.29 9.63 9.53
N THR A 74 -3.24 9.75 8.72
CA THR A 74 -2.34 10.91 8.65
C THR A 74 -2.82 12.04 7.71
N GLY A 75 -4.00 11.92 7.10
CA GLY A 75 -4.57 12.88 6.14
C GLY A 75 -4.01 12.78 4.71
N ALA A 76 -3.44 11.64 4.32
CA ALA A 76 -2.84 11.47 2.99
C ALA A 76 -3.74 10.63 2.10
N ASN A 77 -4.01 11.09 0.88
CA ASN A 77 -4.70 10.32 -0.17
C ASN A 77 -3.74 9.76 -1.22
N ARG A 78 -2.60 10.44 -1.42
CA ARG A 78 -1.55 10.03 -2.37
C ARG A 78 -0.19 10.17 -1.74
N LEU A 79 0.69 9.22 -2.04
CA LEU A 79 2.02 9.12 -1.44
C LEU A 79 3.05 8.67 -2.47
N TRP A 80 4.27 9.19 -2.35
CA TRP A 80 5.41 8.65 -3.07
C TRP A 80 6.00 7.49 -2.27
N ILE A 81 6.15 6.33 -2.92
CA ILE A 81 6.66 5.10 -2.33
C ILE A 81 7.98 4.72 -3.01
N LYS A 82 8.95 4.23 -2.23
CA LYS A 82 10.24 3.74 -2.75
C LYS A 82 10.06 2.45 -3.56
N PRO A 83 10.88 2.19 -4.61
CA PRO A 83 10.76 1.01 -5.45
C PRO A 83 10.85 -0.30 -4.68
N GLU A 84 11.67 -0.38 -3.63
CA GLU A 84 11.82 -1.57 -2.79
C GLU A 84 10.60 -1.90 -1.93
N ASN A 85 9.70 -0.92 -1.73
CA ASN A 85 8.50 -1.06 -0.91
C ASN A 85 7.22 -1.23 -1.74
N ILE A 86 7.34 -1.35 -3.06
CA ILE A 86 6.18 -1.46 -3.95
C ILE A 86 6.42 -2.48 -5.05
N ARG A 87 5.42 -3.32 -5.32
CA ARG A 87 5.46 -4.28 -6.42
C ARG A 87 4.38 -4.01 -7.45
N THR A 88 4.63 -4.40 -8.68
CA THR A 88 3.61 -4.45 -9.72
C THR A 88 2.86 -5.77 -9.58
N VAL A 89 1.53 -5.73 -9.66
CA VAL A 89 0.72 -6.94 -9.70
C VAL A 89 0.41 -7.23 -11.16
N GLU A 90 0.83 -8.39 -11.66
CA GLU A 90 0.42 -8.84 -12.99
C GLU A 90 -0.98 -9.45 -12.88
N SER A 91 -1.99 -8.74 -13.37
CA SER A 91 -3.33 -9.31 -13.50
C SER A 91 -3.30 -10.38 -14.58
N VAL A 92 -3.49 -11.64 -14.21
CA VAL A 92 -3.85 -12.68 -15.17
C VAL A 92 -5.24 -12.33 -15.69
N MET A 93 -5.32 -11.89 -16.95
CA MET A 93 -6.61 -11.71 -17.62
C MET A 93 -7.33 -13.05 -17.61
N SER A 94 -8.39 -13.15 -16.81
CA SER A 94 -9.33 -14.28 -16.83
C SER A 94 -10.44 -14.00 -17.84
#